data_AF-A0AAN9Q696-F1
#
_entry.id   AF-A0AAN9Q696-F1
#
_cell.length_a   1.000
_cell.length_b   1.000
_cell.length_c   1.000
_cell.angle_alpha   90.00
_cell.angle_beta   90.00
_cell.angle_gamma   90.00
#
_symmetry.space_group_name_H-M   'P 1'
#
loop_
_entity.id
_entity.type
_entity.pdbx_description
1 polymer ?
#
loop_
_entity_poly.entity_id
_entity_poly.type
_entity_poly.pdbx_seq_one_letter_code
_entity_poly.pdbx_strand_id
1 'polypeptide(L)'
;MATRRKKTEEPPCSEDGDSDTRSEESKRAKKEGDSSHYEHMREQRIKENKERMQKLGLFDLSLNLKPPKKDPPEKKTKNTNHSPRRRSSRIMSLEPVNYSEKGAIKGQYKKENKENKEKDNLEIVIPEGTNPEVYTEEQEKLLGDCETTWELNVDGYDEDGDRIYDSIKGEICHQCRQKTVGEHTSCNKCELPQGQFCGDCLYTRYGENVIEANGNSKWTCPPCRDICNCMRCRREKGWRPTGNIYQKVFKLGFKSVAHYLIKTRRAEESDVGEVAEEMSENSAEATRNRRTRTRRSLDFIG
;
A
#
# COMPACT_ATOMS: atom_id res chain seq x y z
N MET A 1 -56.54 -15.93 -7.47
CA MET A 1 -56.14 -14.82 -8.37
C MET A 1 -54.63 -14.78 -8.46
N ALA A 2 -54.07 -15.29 -9.55
CA ALA A 2 -52.64 -15.27 -9.84
C ALA A 2 -52.47 -15.36 -11.36
N THR A 3 -52.08 -14.27 -12.02
CA THR A 3 -51.89 -14.24 -13.46
C THR A 3 -50.42 -14.49 -13.81
N ARG A 4 -50.27 -15.62 -14.50
CA ARG A 4 -49.07 -16.23 -15.06
C ARG A 4 -48.60 -15.45 -16.30
N ARG A 5 -47.28 -15.31 -16.43
CA ARG A 5 -46.57 -14.77 -17.60
C ARG A 5 -47.00 -15.49 -18.89
N LYS A 6 -47.25 -14.74 -19.97
CA LYS A 6 -47.45 -15.25 -21.32
C LYS A 6 -46.36 -14.70 -22.26
N LYS A 7 -45.77 -15.64 -22.99
CA LYS A 7 -44.71 -15.54 -23.99
C LYS A 7 -45.39 -15.44 -25.37
N THR A 8 -44.87 -14.63 -26.27
CA THR A 8 -45.19 -14.58 -27.72
C THR A 8 -43.97 -13.95 -28.40
N GLU A 9 -43.10 -14.72 -29.07
CA GLU A 9 -43.20 -15.26 -30.45
C GLU A 9 -42.82 -14.23 -31.52
N GLU A 10 -41.66 -14.45 -32.15
CA GLU A 10 -41.18 -13.81 -33.38
C GLU A 10 -41.95 -14.34 -34.61
N PRO A 11 -42.08 -13.54 -35.68
CA PRO A 11 -41.47 -13.94 -36.97
C PRO A 11 -41.17 -12.73 -37.92
N PRO A 12 -40.76 -12.94 -39.20
CA PRO A 12 -39.79 -13.88 -39.76
C PRO A 12 -38.68 -13.19 -40.61
N CYS A 13 -37.69 -13.99 -40.98
CA CYS A 13 -36.67 -13.73 -41.99
C CYS A 13 -37.23 -13.90 -43.42
N SER A 14 -36.82 -13.05 -44.37
CA SER A 14 -37.00 -13.27 -45.81
C SER A 14 -35.76 -12.80 -46.57
N GLU A 15 -35.26 -13.70 -47.43
CA GLU A 15 -34.05 -13.59 -48.25
C GLU A 15 -34.27 -12.83 -49.58
N ASP A 16 -33.15 -12.30 -50.07
CA ASP A 16 -32.69 -12.06 -51.45
C ASP A 16 -33.34 -11.06 -52.43
N GLY A 17 -32.47 -10.21 -52.99
CA GLY A 17 -32.74 -9.34 -54.15
C GLY A 17 -31.61 -8.34 -54.39
N ASP A 18 -30.57 -8.77 -55.09
CA ASP A 18 -29.46 -7.96 -55.62
C ASP A 18 -29.96 -6.99 -56.72
N SER A 19 -29.73 -5.69 -56.57
CA SER A 19 -29.43 -4.81 -57.71
C SER A 19 -28.69 -3.53 -57.30
N ASP A 20 -27.50 -3.44 -57.85
CA ASP A 20 -26.61 -2.29 -58.00
C ASP A 20 -27.35 -0.98 -58.38
N THR A 21 -27.13 0.13 -57.66
CA THR A 21 -27.04 1.51 -58.18
C THR A 21 -26.60 2.51 -57.09
N ARG A 22 -25.36 2.99 -57.19
CA ARG A 22 -24.87 4.36 -56.87
C ARG A 22 -25.75 5.26 -55.97
N SER A 23 -25.27 5.56 -54.77
CA SER A 23 -25.16 6.94 -54.24
C SER A 23 -24.47 6.93 -52.87
N GLU A 24 -23.19 7.30 -52.88
CA GLU A 24 -22.54 7.88 -51.70
C GLU A 24 -23.27 9.17 -51.31
N GLU A 25 -23.09 9.63 -50.06
CA GLU A 25 -23.60 10.90 -49.53
C GLU A 25 -24.93 10.86 -48.73
N SER A 26 -24.92 10.19 -47.57
CA SER A 26 -25.78 10.60 -46.43
C SER A 26 -25.43 10.03 -45.03
N LYS A 27 -24.29 9.37 -44.83
CA LYS A 27 -23.93 8.77 -43.52
C LYS A 27 -23.21 9.73 -42.54
N ARG A 28 -23.44 11.05 -42.59
CA ARG A 28 -22.77 12.02 -41.69
C ARG A 28 -23.69 12.96 -40.90
N ALA A 29 -24.99 12.68 -40.76
CA ALA A 29 -25.92 13.58 -40.05
C ALA A 29 -26.80 12.91 -38.99
N LYS A 30 -26.39 11.78 -38.39
CA LYS A 30 -27.20 11.04 -37.39
C LYS A 30 -26.50 10.70 -36.07
N LYS A 31 -25.47 11.47 -35.65
CA LYS A 31 -24.77 11.23 -34.37
C LYS A 31 -24.71 12.41 -33.40
N GLU A 32 -25.33 13.55 -33.72
CA GLU A 32 -25.35 14.73 -32.82
C GLU A 32 -26.67 14.89 -32.03
N GLY A 33 -27.73 14.17 -32.39
CA GLY A 33 -29.05 14.31 -31.75
C GLY A 33 -29.21 13.60 -30.40
N ASP A 34 -28.41 12.59 -30.11
CA ASP A 34 -28.62 11.71 -28.93
C ASP A 34 -27.96 12.25 -27.65
N SER A 35 -26.83 12.97 -27.79
CA SER A 35 -26.16 13.62 -26.65
C SER A 35 -26.94 14.83 -26.13
N SER A 36 -27.61 15.57 -27.00
CA SER A 36 -28.46 16.72 -26.64
C SER A 36 -29.71 16.30 -25.86
N HIS A 37 -30.36 15.21 -26.29
CA HIS A 37 -31.54 14.69 -25.61
C HIS A 37 -31.23 14.13 -24.21
N TYR A 38 -30.12 13.40 -24.08
CA TYR A 38 -29.67 12.88 -22.80
C TYR A 38 -29.32 14.00 -21.80
N GLU A 39 -28.59 15.03 -22.24
CA GLU A 39 -28.26 16.17 -21.39
C GLU A 39 -29.51 16.94 -20.95
N HIS A 40 -30.50 17.14 -21.84
CA HIS A 40 -31.77 17.76 -21.48
C HIS A 40 -32.55 16.93 -20.44
N MET A 41 -32.62 15.61 -20.59
CA MET A 41 -33.23 14.72 -19.59
C MET A 41 -32.45 14.70 -18.26
N ARG A 42 -31.12 14.86 -18.31
CA ARG A 42 -30.28 14.94 -17.12
C ARG A 42 -30.51 16.26 -16.37
N GLU A 43 -30.54 17.38 -17.07
CA GLU A 43 -30.84 18.69 -16.51
C GLU A 43 -32.24 18.75 -15.89
N GLN A 44 -33.24 18.17 -16.56
CA GLN A 44 -34.61 18.09 -16.04
C GLN A 44 -34.66 17.31 -14.72
N ARG A 45 -33.98 16.15 -14.64
CA ARG A 45 -33.88 15.37 -13.39
C ARG A 45 -33.13 16.12 -12.29
N ILE A 46 -32.09 16.88 -12.62
CA ILE A 46 -31.35 17.71 -11.65
C ILE A 46 -32.28 18.81 -11.11
N LYS A 47 -33.07 19.44 -11.98
CA LYS A 47 -34.03 20.49 -11.61
C LYS A 47 -35.15 19.94 -10.72
N GLU A 48 -35.78 18.84 -11.11
CA GLU A 48 -36.82 18.16 -10.32
C GLU A 48 -36.31 17.74 -8.93
N ASN A 49 -35.08 17.19 -8.86
CA ASN A 49 -34.46 16.86 -7.58
C ASN A 49 -34.18 18.09 -6.74
N LYS A 50 -33.71 19.20 -7.33
CA LYS A 50 -33.47 20.46 -6.61
C LYS A 50 -34.77 21.06 -6.05
N GLU A 51 -35.84 21.08 -6.84
CA GLU A 51 -37.16 21.53 -6.41
C GLU A 51 -37.73 20.63 -5.30
N ARG A 52 -37.54 19.30 -5.42
CA ARG A 52 -37.91 18.36 -4.36
C ARG A 52 -37.15 18.63 -3.06
N MET A 53 -35.84 18.92 -3.14
CA MET A 53 -35.03 19.25 -1.96
C MET A 53 -35.50 20.56 -1.30
N GLN A 54 -35.89 21.56 -2.10
CA GLN A 54 -36.47 22.81 -1.62
C GLN A 54 -37.84 22.60 -0.97
N LYS A 55 -38.72 21.81 -1.61
CA LYS A 55 -40.05 21.48 -1.08
C LYS A 55 -39.99 20.72 0.25
N LEU A 56 -38.94 19.94 0.46
CA LEU A 56 -38.68 19.25 1.72
C LEU A 56 -38.02 20.15 2.78
N GLY A 57 -37.81 21.44 2.48
CA GLY A 57 -37.26 22.43 3.42
C GLY A 57 -35.81 22.16 3.83
N LEU A 58 -35.08 21.34 3.08
CA LEU A 58 -33.74 20.87 3.47
C LEU A 58 -32.71 21.99 3.56
N PHE A 59 -32.85 23.04 2.74
CA PHE A 59 -31.98 24.21 2.78
C PHE A 59 -32.28 25.10 4.00
N ASP A 60 -33.56 25.26 4.36
CA ASP A 60 -34.00 26.09 5.48
C ASP A 60 -33.79 25.41 6.84
N LEU A 61 -33.74 24.07 6.87
CA LEU A 61 -33.40 23.30 8.06
C LEU A 61 -31.97 23.57 8.54
N SER A 62 -31.04 23.85 7.63
CA SER A 62 -29.64 24.15 7.99
C SER A 62 -29.49 25.50 8.70
N LEU A 63 -30.35 26.47 8.38
CA LEU A 63 -30.38 27.81 9.00
C LEU A 63 -30.94 27.80 10.42
N ASN A 64 -31.77 26.81 10.75
CA ASN A 64 -32.36 26.63 12.08
C ASN A 64 -31.47 25.83 13.05
N LEU A 65 -30.32 25.35 12.59
CA LEU A 65 -29.34 24.70 13.46
C LEU A 65 -28.51 25.77 14.16
N LYS A 66 -28.70 25.91 15.48
CA LYS A 66 -27.82 26.74 16.30
C LYS A 66 -26.39 26.22 16.16
N PRO A 67 -25.38 27.09 15.94
CA PRO A 67 -23.99 26.65 16.04
C PRO A 67 -23.76 26.08 17.45
N PRO A 68 -23.01 24.97 17.58
CA PRO A 68 -22.73 24.42 18.90
C PRO A 68 -21.99 25.49 19.71
N LYS A 69 -22.53 25.83 20.88
CA LYS A 69 -21.79 26.63 21.86
C LYS A 69 -20.52 25.85 22.21
N LYS A 70 -19.37 26.50 22.13
CA LYS A 70 -18.10 25.97 22.65
C LYS A 70 -18.17 26.04 24.17
N ASP A 71 -18.90 25.11 24.78
CA ASP A 71 -18.75 24.87 26.21
C ASP A 71 -17.42 24.12 26.42
N PRO A 72 -16.64 24.43 27.48
CA PRO A 72 -15.50 23.59 27.87
C PRO A 72 -15.99 22.15 28.08
N PRO A 73 -15.14 21.12 27.90
CA PRO A 73 -15.60 19.73 27.90
C PRO A 73 -16.12 19.34 29.29
N GLU A 74 -17.41 19.54 29.53
CA GLU A 74 -18.11 18.92 30.63
C GLU A 74 -18.08 17.41 30.42
N LYS A 75 -17.57 16.70 31.42
CA LYS A 75 -17.65 15.24 31.50
C LYS A 75 -19.12 14.85 31.52
N LYS A 76 -19.68 14.54 30.35
CA LYS A 76 -21.03 13.99 30.23
C LYS A 76 -21.09 12.67 30.98
N THR A 77 -21.67 12.68 32.18
CA THR A 77 -22.29 11.50 32.76
C THR A 77 -23.35 11.02 31.78
N LYS A 78 -23.16 9.84 31.19
CA LYS A 78 -24.10 9.27 30.23
C LYS A 78 -25.40 8.94 30.98
N ASN A 79 -26.43 9.77 30.80
CA ASN A 79 -27.80 9.38 31.07
C ASN A 79 -28.15 8.19 30.15
N THR A 80 -28.46 7.07 30.77
CA THR A 80 -28.94 5.84 30.13
C THR A 80 -30.40 6.02 29.71
N ASN A 81 -30.62 6.62 28.54
CA ASN A 81 -31.93 6.53 27.90
C ASN A 81 -32.14 5.07 27.43
N HIS A 82 -32.90 4.30 28.22
CA HIS A 82 -33.33 2.92 27.94
C HIS A 82 -34.43 2.86 26.87
N SER A 83 -34.17 3.40 25.69
CA SER A 83 -35.00 3.10 24.52
C SER A 83 -34.32 1.99 23.72
N PRO A 84 -34.97 0.84 23.47
CA PRO A 84 -34.37 -0.24 22.71
C PRO A 84 -34.00 0.26 21.31
N ARG A 85 -32.69 0.31 21.03
CA ARG A 85 -32.17 0.54 19.67
C ARG A 85 -32.75 -0.55 18.78
N ARG A 86 -33.61 -0.17 17.84
CA ARG A 86 -34.25 -1.08 16.88
C ARG A 86 -33.15 -1.80 16.08
N ARG A 87 -32.86 -3.05 16.45
CA ARG A 87 -31.84 -3.90 15.84
C ARG A 87 -32.51 -4.79 14.80
N SER A 88 -31.86 -5.01 13.65
CA SER A 88 -32.42 -5.89 12.61
C SER A 88 -32.47 -7.33 13.11
N SER A 89 -33.51 -8.07 12.70
CA SER A 89 -33.77 -9.45 13.14
C SER A 89 -32.59 -10.40 12.93
N ARG A 90 -31.79 -10.19 11.87
CA ARG A 90 -30.60 -11.01 11.55
C ARG A 90 -29.48 -10.96 12.60
N ILE A 91 -29.43 -9.91 13.42
CA ILE A 91 -28.35 -9.69 14.41
C ILE A 91 -28.89 -9.59 15.83
N MET A 92 -30.17 -9.95 16.06
CA MET A 92 -30.77 -9.97 17.39
C MET A 92 -30.26 -11.12 18.26
N SER A 93 -29.86 -12.24 17.64
CA SER A 93 -29.24 -13.38 18.34
C SER A 93 -27.77 -13.16 18.68
N LEU A 94 -27.14 -12.12 18.15
CA LEU A 94 -25.75 -11.77 18.46
C LEU A 94 -25.71 -10.75 19.58
N GLU A 95 -24.81 -10.93 20.53
CA GLU A 95 -24.62 -9.97 21.60
C GLU A 95 -24.32 -8.57 21.04
N PRO A 96 -24.79 -7.49 21.69
CA PRO A 96 -24.46 -6.13 21.30
C PRO A 96 -22.94 -5.91 21.38
N VAL A 97 -22.32 -5.51 20.27
CA VAL A 97 -20.88 -5.22 20.24
C VAL A 97 -20.61 -3.96 21.08
N ASN A 98 -19.98 -4.13 22.24
CA ASN A 98 -19.56 -3.04 23.10
C ASN A 98 -18.22 -2.46 22.62
N TYR A 99 -18.27 -1.39 21.81
CA TYR A 99 -17.06 -0.74 21.30
C TYR A 99 -16.22 -0.05 22.41
N SER A 100 -16.78 0.14 23.61
CA SER A 100 -16.07 0.73 24.76
C SER A 100 -14.93 -0.14 25.26
N GLU A 101 -15.08 -1.47 25.18
CA GLU A 101 -14.05 -2.43 25.61
C GLU A 101 -12.80 -2.34 24.74
N LYS A 102 -12.93 -1.99 23.46
CA LYS A 102 -11.79 -1.76 22.55
C LYS A 102 -10.89 -0.60 23.02
N GLY A 103 -11.45 0.38 23.72
CA GLY A 103 -10.70 1.50 24.31
C GLY A 103 -9.91 1.10 25.55
N ALA A 104 -10.50 0.28 26.43
CA ALA A 104 -9.85 -0.25 27.63
C ALA A 104 -8.71 -1.21 27.27
N ILE A 105 -8.93 -2.08 26.28
CA ILE A 105 -7.92 -2.98 25.71
C ILE A 105 -6.73 -2.17 25.14
N LYS A 106 -6.99 -1.11 24.34
CA LYS A 106 -5.93 -0.20 23.84
C LYS A 106 -5.16 0.51 24.96
N GLY A 107 -5.82 0.83 26.09
CA GLY A 107 -5.19 1.45 27.25
C GLY A 107 -4.26 0.49 28.01
N GLN A 108 -4.64 -0.79 28.11
CA GLN A 108 -3.82 -1.86 28.71
C GLN A 108 -2.62 -2.22 27.81
N TYR A 109 -2.83 -2.38 26.50
CA TYR A 109 -1.75 -2.59 25.52
C TYR A 109 -0.69 -1.47 25.55
N LYS A 110 -1.05 -0.23 25.89
CA LYS A 110 -0.10 0.89 26.03
C LYS A 110 0.70 0.84 27.34
N LYS A 111 0.16 0.28 28.42
CA LYS A 111 0.87 0.13 29.70
C LYS A 111 1.83 -1.05 29.68
N GLU A 112 1.40 -2.21 29.18
CA GLU A 112 2.24 -3.41 29.09
C GLU A 112 3.43 -3.23 28.13
N ASN A 113 3.28 -2.45 27.05
CA ASN A 113 4.39 -2.09 26.16
C ASN A 113 5.41 -1.12 26.76
N LYS A 114 5.07 -0.44 27.86
CA LYS A 114 5.99 0.51 28.50
C LYS A 114 6.97 -0.21 29.44
N GLU A 115 6.53 -1.31 30.06
CA GLU A 115 7.33 -2.12 30.98
C GLU A 115 8.15 -3.22 30.26
N ASN A 116 7.70 -3.73 29.11
CA ASN A 116 8.47 -4.69 28.30
C ASN A 116 9.53 -4.04 27.37
N LYS A 117 9.63 -2.71 27.32
CA LYS A 117 10.51 -1.99 26.38
C LYS A 117 12.01 -2.11 26.71
N GLU A 118 12.35 -2.53 27.92
CA GLU A 118 13.74 -2.70 28.37
C GLU A 118 14.33 -4.08 28.03
N LYS A 119 13.52 -5.03 27.54
CA LYS A 119 13.96 -6.36 27.09
C LYS A 119 13.48 -6.68 25.68
N ASP A 120 13.31 -5.67 24.83
CA ASP A 120 13.10 -5.88 23.40
C ASP A 120 14.43 -6.41 22.83
N ASN A 121 14.54 -7.73 22.69
CA ASN A 121 15.59 -8.34 21.90
C ASN A 121 15.67 -7.56 20.58
N LEU A 122 16.83 -6.95 20.30
CA LEU A 122 17.09 -6.16 19.09
C LEU A 122 17.17 -7.04 17.83
N GLU A 123 16.50 -8.20 17.86
CA GLU A 123 16.47 -9.13 16.76
C GLU A 123 15.50 -8.62 15.70
N ILE A 124 16.05 -8.33 14.53
CA ILE A 124 15.28 -7.98 13.34
C ILE A 124 15.15 -9.28 12.53
N VAL A 125 13.99 -9.92 12.62
CA VAL A 125 13.71 -11.14 11.85
C VAL A 125 12.95 -10.77 10.59
N ILE A 126 13.62 -10.85 9.44
CA ILE A 126 12.99 -10.78 8.12
C ILE A 126 12.89 -12.22 7.60
N PRO A 127 11.69 -12.78 7.41
CA PRO A 127 11.55 -14.14 6.93
C PRO A 127 12.21 -14.31 5.56
N GLU A 128 12.67 -15.52 5.26
CA GLU A 128 13.24 -15.81 3.95
C GLU A 128 12.19 -15.74 2.84
N GLY A 129 12.66 -15.28 1.68
CA GLY A 129 11.88 -15.22 0.45
C GLY A 129 11.86 -16.55 -0.28
N THR A 130 11.29 -16.53 -1.48
CA THR A 130 11.39 -17.65 -2.43
C THR A 130 12.81 -17.78 -2.97
N ASN A 131 13.52 -16.65 -3.10
CA ASN A 131 14.91 -16.57 -3.51
C ASN A 131 15.77 -16.09 -2.33
N PRO A 132 17.03 -16.55 -2.21
CA PRO A 132 17.97 -16.02 -1.23
C PRO A 132 18.23 -14.52 -1.51
N GLU A 133 18.42 -13.77 -0.44
CA GLU A 133 18.71 -12.34 -0.50
C GLU A 133 20.23 -12.12 -0.44
N VAL A 134 20.82 -11.97 -1.62
CA VAL A 134 22.27 -11.84 -1.84
C VAL A 134 22.57 -10.43 -2.35
N TYR A 135 23.65 -9.83 -1.86
CA TYR A 135 24.10 -8.51 -2.27
C TYR A 135 25.57 -8.52 -2.72
N THR A 136 25.88 -7.85 -3.83
CA THR A 136 27.23 -7.80 -4.40
C THR A 136 28.09 -6.70 -3.75
N GLU A 137 29.42 -6.80 -3.88
CA GLU A 137 30.36 -5.74 -3.47
C GLU A 137 30.09 -4.40 -4.15
N GLU A 138 29.67 -4.45 -5.41
CA GLU A 138 29.32 -3.27 -6.18
C GLU A 138 28.10 -2.58 -5.56
N GLN A 139 27.09 -3.35 -5.13
CA GLN A 139 25.90 -2.81 -4.46
C GLN A 139 26.22 -2.16 -3.11
N GLU A 140 27.18 -2.70 -2.35
CA GLU A 140 27.66 -2.06 -1.12
C GLU A 140 28.38 -0.73 -1.42
N LYS A 141 29.23 -0.68 -2.44
CA LYS A 141 29.90 0.57 -2.88
C LYS A 141 28.92 1.62 -3.43
N LEU A 142 27.75 1.18 -3.90
CA LEU A 142 26.67 2.04 -4.40
C LEU A 142 25.73 2.56 -3.30
N LEU A 143 25.91 2.13 -2.05
CA LEU A 143 25.21 2.74 -0.91
C LEU A 143 25.61 4.22 -0.82
N GLY A 144 24.61 5.09 -0.79
CA GLY A 144 24.86 6.48 -0.54
C GLY A 144 24.98 6.75 0.96
N ASP A 145 25.79 7.76 1.27
CA ASP A 145 25.89 8.35 2.59
C ASP A 145 25.36 9.79 2.53
N CYS A 146 25.02 10.35 3.69
CA CYS A 146 24.72 11.77 3.84
C CYS A 146 25.79 12.44 4.70
N GLU A 147 26.23 13.63 4.30
CA GLU A 147 27.10 14.48 5.13
C GLU A 147 26.27 15.22 6.17
N THR A 148 25.10 15.72 5.74
CA THR A 148 24.16 16.46 6.56
C THR A 148 23.02 15.57 7.04
N THR A 149 22.73 15.64 8.34
CA THR A 149 21.59 14.93 8.94
C THR A 149 20.27 15.51 8.43
N TRP A 150 19.36 14.63 8.02
CA TRP A 150 18.00 15.02 7.65
C TRP A 150 17.08 15.04 8.86
N GLU A 151 16.35 16.13 9.05
CA GLU A 151 15.35 16.24 10.11
C GLU A 151 14.04 15.57 9.68
N LEU A 152 13.68 14.48 10.37
CA LEU A 152 12.49 13.70 10.05
C LEU A 152 11.20 14.42 10.47
N ASN A 153 10.19 14.31 9.61
CA ASN A 153 8.86 14.89 9.82
C ASN A 153 8.82 16.43 9.88
N VAL A 154 9.75 17.09 9.19
CA VAL A 154 9.77 18.55 9.05
C VAL A 154 9.30 18.95 7.66
N ASP A 155 10.01 18.52 6.62
CA ASP A 155 9.64 18.81 5.24
C ASP A 155 8.39 18.04 4.79
N GLY A 156 7.42 18.76 4.24
CA GLY A 156 6.13 18.20 3.82
C GLY A 156 5.12 17.97 4.95
N TYR A 157 5.31 18.61 6.10
CA TYR A 157 4.40 18.56 7.25
C TYR A 157 3.86 19.95 7.57
N ASP A 158 2.65 20.00 8.15
CA ASP A 158 2.03 21.24 8.60
C ASP A 158 2.48 21.63 10.03
N GLU A 159 1.98 22.76 10.51
CA GLU A 159 2.28 23.27 11.87
C GLU A 159 1.79 22.33 12.99
N ASP A 160 0.80 21.48 12.68
CA ASP A 160 0.25 20.47 13.60
C ASP A 160 1.09 19.16 13.60
N GLY A 161 2.07 19.06 12.70
CA GLY A 161 2.93 17.87 12.52
C GLY A 161 2.28 16.76 11.71
N ASP A 162 1.20 17.06 10.99
CA ASP A 162 0.55 16.14 10.07
C ASP A 162 1.13 16.28 8.65
N ARG A 163 1.21 15.16 7.93
CA ARG A 163 1.78 15.12 6.59
C ARG A 163 0.85 15.79 5.57
N ILE A 164 1.38 16.72 4.76
CA ILE A 164 0.62 17.48 3.78
C ILE A 164 0.47 16.69 2.47
N TYR A 165 -0.76 16.33 2.13
CA TYR A 165 -1.10 15.65 0.88
C TYR A 165 -1.74 16.62 -0.12
N ASP A 166 -1.23 16.68 -1.35
CA ASP A 166 -1.78 17.53 -2.41
C ASP A 166 -1.87 16.73 -3.73
N SER A 167 -3.07 16.70 -4.32
CA SER A 167 -3.34 15.97 -5.56
C SER A 167 -2.82 16.67 -6.82
N ILE A 168 -2.51 17.96 -6.76
CA ILE A 168 -2.06 18.78 -7.89
C ILE A 168 -0.56 19.07 -7.73
N LYS A 169 -0.15 19.66 -6.60
CA LYS A 169 1.23 20.11 -6.38
C LYS A 169 2.14 19.05 -5.76
N GLY A 170 1.56 18.00 -5.18
CA GLY A 170 2.35 16.95 -4.54
C GLY A 170 3.06 16.07 -5.56
N GLU A 171 4.14 15.45 -5.12
CA GLU A 171 4.90 14.47 -5.90
C GLU A 171 4.78 13.08 -5.27
N ILE A 172 4.89 12.03 -6.09
CA ILE A 172 4.66 10.66 -5.64
C ILE A 172 5.99 10.04 -5.26
N CYS A 173 6.16 9.70 -3.98
CA CYS A 173 7.33 8.98 -3.51
C CYS A 173 7.25 7.48 -3.88
N HIS A 174 8.31 6.93 -4.48
CA HIS A 174 8.45 5.53 -4.84
C HIS A 174 8.29 4.58 -3.64
N GLN A 175 8.85 4.96 -2.48
CA GLN A 175 8.90 4.12 -1.29
C GLN A 175 7.55 4.03 -0.57
N CYS A 176 6.95 5.18 -0.20
CA CYS A 176 5.70 5.22 0.56
C CYS A 176 4.46 5.34 -0.34
N ARG A 177 4.63 5.64 -1.63
CA ARG A 177 3.55 5.85 -2.63
C ARG A 177 2.56 6.94 -2.25
N GLN A 178 2.95 7.80 -1.33
CA GLN A 178 2.16 8.94 -0.93
C GLN A 178 2.47 10.10 -1.86
N LYS A 179 1.43 10.86 -2.21
CA LYS A 179 1.54 12.09 -2.98
C LYS A 179 1.59 13.26 -2.01
N THR A 180 2.78 13.79 -1.76
CA THR A 180 3.04 14.77 -0.69
C THR A 180 3.68 16.02 -1.23
N VAL A 181 3.41 17.15 -0.58
CA VAL A 181 4.20 18.38 -0.77
C VAL A 181 5.52 18.21 -0.03
N GLY A 182 6.61 18.79 -0.54
CA GLY A 182 7.95 18.70 0.05
C GLY A 182 9.01 18.34 -0.98
N GLU A 183 10.25 18.24 -0.52
CA GLU A 183 11.41 17.90 -1.32
C GLU A 183 11.38 16.42 -1.72
N HIS A 184 11.48 16.18 -3.03
CA HIS A 184 11.63 14.85 -3.59
C HIS A 184 12.84 14.80 -4.51
N THR A 185 13.45 13.61 -4.58
CA THR A 185 14.60 13.40 -5.46
C THR A 185 14.22 13.33 -6.92
N SER A 186 15.10 13.77 -7.82
CA SER A 186 15.02 13.47 -9.26
C SER A 186 16.20 12.61 -9.72
N CYS A 187 15.93 11.45 -10.32
CA CYS A 187 16.98 10.54 -10.80
C CYS A 187 17.54 10.99 -12.15
N ASN A 188 18.84 10.82 -12.36
CA ASN A 188 19.48 11.10 -13.66
C ASN A 188 19.29 10.01 -14.73
N LYS A 189 18.96 8.77 -14.33
CA LYS A 189 18.85 7.61 -15.24
C LYS A 189 17.42 7.21 -15.59
N CYS A 190 16.45 7.58 -14.78
CA CYS A 190 15.06 7.16 -14.97
C CYS A 190 14.08 8.30 -14.72
N GLU A 191 12.92 8.18 -15.36
CA GLU A 191 11.85 9.15 -15.25
C GLU A 191 10.91 8.85 -14.07
N LEU A 192 9.95 9.75 -13.87
CA LEU A 192 8.90 9.64 -12.86
C LEU A 192 8.05 8.38 -13.07
N PRO A 193 7.57 7.71 -12.00
CA PRO A 193 7.79 7.99 -10.56
C PRO A 193 8.88 7.09 -9.94
N GLN A 194 9.70 6.40 -10.74
CA GLN A 194 10.66 5.42 -10.20
C GLN A 194 11.83 6.09 -9.46
N GLY A 195 12.22 7.29 -9.90
CA GLY A 195 13.32 8.08 -9.33
C GLY A 195 12.96 9.01 -8.17
N GLN A 196 11.67 9.13 -7.82
CA GLN A 196 11.21 10.08 -6.80
C GLN A 196 11.15 9.46 -5.41
N PHE A 197 11.84 10.07 -4.45
CA PHE A 197 11.77 9.71 -3.04
C PHE A 197 11.61 10.97 -2.23
N CYS A 198 10.66 10.99 -1.28
CA CYS A 198 10.61 12.07 -0.30
C CYS A 198 11.79 11.94 0.68
N GLY A 199 12.21 13.07 1.27
CA GLY A 199 13.37 13.13 2.16
C GLY A 199 13.35 12.10 3.29
N ASP A 200 12.23 11.96 4.00
CA ASP A 200 12.08 10.97 5.08
C ASP A 200 12.37 9.55 4.62
N CYS A 201 11.86 9.16 3.44
CA CYS A 201 12.04 7.82 2.92
C CYS A 201 13.47 7.60 2.43
N LEU A 202 14.05 8.59 1.76
CA LEU A 202 15.42 8.51 1.29
C LEU A 202 16.39 8.34 2.47
N TYR A 203 16.24 9.17 3.49
CA TYR A 203 17.09 9.15 4.68
C TYR A 203 16.93 7.87 5.48
N THR A 204 15.71 7.51 5.88
CA THR A 204 15.50 6.33 6.74
C THR A 204 15.82 5.02 6.04
N ARG A 205 15.53 4.91 4.73
CA ARG A 205 15.67 3.64 4.00
C ARG A 205 17.03 3.47 3.35
N TYR A 206 17.66 4.55 2.91
CA TYR A 206 18.91 4.48 2.14
C TYR A 206 20.05 5.23 2.82
N GLY A 207 19.78 6.22 3.67
CA GLY A 207 20.81 6.96 4.41
C GLY A 207 21.38 8.13 3.62
N GLU A 208 20.62 8.62 2.64
CA GLU A 208 20.98 9.72 1.77
C GLU A 208 20.09 10.93 2.09
N ASN A 209 20.62 12.13 1.84
CA ASN A 209 19.88 13.38 2.02
C ASN A 209 19.29 13.85 0.67
N VAL A 210 18.02 14.29 0.67
CA VAL A 210 17.33 14.72 -0.56
C VAL A 210 17.93 15.99 -1.16
N ILE A 211 18.43 16.90 -0.32
CA ILE A 211 19.07 18.14 -0.79
C ILE A 211 20.39 17.83 -1.48
N GLU A 212 21.21 16.96 -0.88
CA GLU A 212 22.48 16.50 -1.45
C GLU A 212 22.25 15.71 -2.75
N ALA A 213 21.23 14.85 -2.77
CA ALA A 213 20.83 14.09 -3.94
C ALA A 213 20.42 15.02 -5.10
N ASN A 214 19.60 16.03 -4.84
CA ASN A 214 19.15 17.01 -5.85
C ASN A 214 20.27 17.96 -6.29
N GLY A 215 21.23 18.26 -5.41
CA GLY A 215 22.43 19.04 -5.75
C GLY A 215 23.39 18.29 -6.68
N ASN A 216 23.31 16.96 -6.74
CA ASN A 216 24.20 16.14 -7.55
C ASN A 216 23.52 15.70 -8.87
N SER A 217 23.93 16.29 -9.99
CA SER A 217 23.42 15.95 -11.33
C SER A 217 23.70 14.50 -11.76
N LYS A 218 24.63 13.82 -11.10
CA LYS A 218 24.94 12.40 -11.34
C LYS A 218 24.23 11.45 -10.38
N TRP A 219 23.37 11.96 -9.50
CA TRP A 219 22.64 11.13 -8.55
C TRP A 219 21.71 10.15 -9.26
N THR A 220 21.89 8.87 -8.94
CA THR A 220 21.09 7.75 -9.47
C THR A 220 20.23 7.22 -8.34
N CYS A 221 18.95 6.91 -8.56
CA CYS A 221 18.07 6.44 -7.48
C CYS A 221 18.37 4.99 -7.02
N PRO A 222 17.92 4.58 -5.82
CA PRO A 222 18.11 3.21 -5.32
C PRO A 222 17.58 2.10 -6.24
N PRO A 223 16.44 2.26 -6.95
CA PRO A 223 16.01 1.29 -7.97
C PRO A 223 17.01 1.12 -9.12
N CYS A 224 17.59 2.21 -9.63
CA CYS A 224 18.57 2.17 -10.72
C CYS A 224 19.95 1.67 -10.28
N ARG A 225 20.24 1.70 -8.97
CA ARG A 225 21.41 1.05 -8.36
C ARG A 225 21.14 -0.40 -7.94
N ASP A 226 19.92 -0.89 -8.17
CA ASP A 226 19.44 -2.22 -7.77
C ASP A 226 19.49 -2.52 -6.26
N ILE A 227 19.54 -1.49 -5.41
CA ILE A 227 19.56 -1.60 -3.93
C ILE A 227 18.21 -1.24 -3.29
N CYS A 228 17.16 -1.01 -4.10
CA CYS A 228 15.84 -0.61 -3.60
C CYS A 228 15.25 -1.66 -2.65
N ASN A 229 14.87 -1.23 -1.44
CA ASN A 229 14.26 -2.07 -0.42
C ASN A 229 12.75 -1.84 -0.26
N CYS A 230 12.10 -1.23 -1.25
CA CYS A 230 10.64 -1.06 -1.23
C CYS A 230 9.92 -2.41 -1.36
N MET A 231 8.68 -2.49 -0.88
CA MET A 231 7.90 -3.73 -0.90
C MET A 231 7.75 -4.32 -2.31
N ARG A 232 7.64 -3.47 -3.34
CA ARG A 232 7.43 -3.92 -4.72
C ARG A 232 8.69 -4.53 -5.30
N CYS A 233 9.81 -3.78 -5.29
CA CYS A 233 11.09 -4.25 -5.82
C CYS A 233 11.57 -5.52 -5.11
N ARG A 234 11.39 -5.61 -3.78
CA ARG A 234 11.74 -6.84 -3.05
C ARG A 234 10.89 -8.04 -3.49
N ARG A 235 9.58 -7.86 -3.68
CA ARG A 235 8.71 -8.93 -4.16
C ARG A 235 9.04 -9.35 -5.59
N GLU A 236 9.42 -8.42 -6.46
CA GLU A 236 9.85 -8.72 -7.83
C GLU A 236 11.14 -9.58 -7.84
N LYS A 237 12.03 -9.38 -6.88
CA LYS A 237 13.23 -10.23 -6.66
C LYS A 237 12.94 -11.55 -5.93
N GLY A 238 11.71 -11.78 -5.46
CA GLY A 238 11.34 -12.95 -4.66
C GLY A 238 11.68 -12.85 -3.18
N TRP A 239 12.05 -11.66 -2.68
CA TRP A 239 12.39 -11.41 -1.28
C TRP A 239 11.16 -10.98 -0.45
N ARG A 240 11.22 -11.20 0.87
CA ARG A 240 10.18 -10.73 1.78
C ARG A 240 10.26 -9.21 2.01
N PRO A 241 9.12 -8.53 2.17
CA PRO A 241 9.11 -7.11 2.53
C PRO A 241 9.81 -6.85 3.86
N THR A 242 10.61 -5.78 3.92
CA THR A 242 11.39 -5.41 5.11
C THR A 242 10.54 -4.91 6.29
N GLY A 243 9.34 -4.37 6.02
CA GLY A 243 8.51 -3.72 7.05
C GLY A 243 9.08 -2.38 7.54
N ASN A 244 8.62 -1.92 8.71
CA ASN A 244 9.09 -0.71 9.38
C ASN A 244 10.11 -1.08 10.47
N ILE A 245 11.38 -1.18 10.09
CA ILE A 245 12.47 -1.59 10.99
C ILE A 245 13.49 -0.49 11.28
N TYR A 246 13.30 0.71 10.72
CA TYR A 246 14.30 1.79 10.82
C TYR A 246 14.72 2.09 12.26
N GLN A 247 13.76 2.17 13.20
CA GLN A 247 14.07 2.43 14.61
C GLN A 247 14.94 1.34 15.25
N LYS A 248 14.74 0.07 14.88
CA LYS A 248 15.56 -1.04 15.38
C LYS A 248 16.95 -1.00 14.76
N VAL A 249 17.01 -0.78 13.44
CA VAL A 249 18.25 -0.63 12.67
C VAL A 249 19.12 0.51 13.21
N PHE A 250 18.51 1.66 13.48
CA PHE A 250 19.20 2.84 14.02
C PHE A 250 19.78 2.58 15.41
N LYS A 251 19.05 1.86 16.28
CA LYS A 251 19.56 1.45 17.61
C LYS A 251 20.74 0.48 17.53
N LEU A 252 20.81 -0.31 16.47
CA LEU A 252 21.95 -1.20 16.18
C LEU A 252 23.17 -0.45 15.62
N GLY A 253 23.09 0.87 15.42
CA GLY A 253 24.20 1.71 14.95
C GLY A 253 24.35 1.77 13.43
N PHE A 254 23.39 1.24 12.66
CA PHE A 254 23.40 1.37 11.21
C PHE A 254 22.78 2.70 10.78
N LYS A 255 23.36 3.32 9.74
CA LYS A 255 22.89 4.60 9.19
C LYS A 255 21.48 4.52 8.61
N SER A 256 21.17 3.44 7.90
CA SER A 256 19.87 3.24 7.24
C SER A 256 19.50 1.76 7.12
N VAL A 257 18.25 1.51 6.72
CA VAL A 257 17.75 0.15 6.48
C VAL A 257 18.56 -0.57 5.38
N ALA A 258 18.95 0.11 4.31
CA ALA A 258 19.76 -0.48 3.25
C ALA A 258 21.15 -0.88 3.76
N HIS A 259 21.80 -0.02 4.57
CA HIS A 259 23.08 -0.35 5.19
C HIS A 259 23.02 -1.61 6.04
N TYR A 260 21.94 -1.78 6.81
CA TYR A 260 21.73 -2.99 7.60
C TYR A 260 21.59 -4.21 6.71
N LEU A 261 20.65 -4.20 5.74
CA LEU A 261 20.37 -5.35 4.88
C LEU A 261 21.61 -5.82 4.11
N ILE A 262 22.34 -4.89 3.50
CA ILE A 262 23.50 -5.23 2.68
C ILE A 262 24.64 -5.78 3.55
N LYS A 263 24.96 -5.11 4.66
CA LYS A 263 26.08 -5.52 5.52
C LYS A 263 25.82 -6.85 6.23
N THR A 264 24.61 -7.09 6.74
CA THR A 264 24.33 -8.35 7.46
C THR A 264 24.31 -9.56 6.53
N ARG A 265 23.71 -9.41 5.34
CA ARG A 265 23.64 -10.51 4.37
C ARG A 265 25.00 -10.86 3.76
N ARG A 266 25.88 -9.86 3.56
CA ARG A 266 27.26 -10.12 3.12
C ARG A 266 28.11 -10.79 4.19
N ALA A 267 27.95 -10.42 5.47
CA ALA A 267 28.65 -11.06 6.56
C ALA A 267 28.26 -12.54 6.70
N GLU A 268 26.97 -12.86 6.51
CA GLU A 268 26.48 -14.24 6.45
C GLU A 268 27.18 -15.03 5.33
N GLU A 269 27.37 -14.47 4.13
CA GLU A 269 28.04 -15.13 3.01
C GLU A 269 29.55 -15.40 3.26
N SER A 270 30.26 -14.47 3.90
CA SER A 270 31.68 -14.69 4.23
C SER A 270 31.88 -15.83 5.22
N ASP A 271 30.94 -16.04 6.15
CA ASP A 271 31.03 -17.10 7.16
C ASP A 271 30.76 -18.50 6.58
N VAL A 272 30.05 -18.60 5.44
CA VAL A 272 29.85 -19.88 4.72
C VAL A 272 30.98 -20.17 3.72
N GLY A 273 31.74 -19.15 3.31
CA GLY A 273 32.82 -19.28 2.33
C GLY A 273 34.13 -19.90 2.85
N GLU A 274 34.37 -19.87 4.17
CA GLU A 274 35.63 -20.33 4.77
C GLU A 274 35.69 -21.86 5.01
N VAL A 275 34.63 -22.60 4.67
CA VAL A 275 34.56 -24.07 4.88
C VAL A 275 34.79 -24.89 3.59
N ALA A 276 35.06 -24.23 2.45
CA ALA A 276 35.13 -24.90 1.14
C ALA A 276 36.53 -25.02 0.52
N GLU A 277 37.58 -24.46 1.14
CA GLU A 277 38.97 -24.64 0.69
C GLU A 277 39.83 -25.25 1.79
N GLU A 278 39.74 -26.56 2.02
CA GLU A 278 40.89 -27.43 2.31
C GLU A 278 40.46 -28.90 2.12
N MET A 279 40.81 -29.47 0.96
CA MET A 279 41.58 -30.71 0.84
C MET A 279 41.55 -31.21 -0.61
N SER A 280 42.61 -30.88 -1.34
CA SER A 280 43.03 -31.59 -2.53
C SER A 280 43.64 -32.95 -2.17
N GLU A 281 43.22 -33.96 -2.94
CA GLU A 281 44.00 -35.10 -3.42
C GLU A 281 44.99 -35.79 -2.46
N ASN A 282 44.58 -36.95 -1.95
CA ASN A 282 45.45 -38.13 -1.96
C ASN A 282 44.65 -39.43 -2.10
N SER A 283 45.25 -40.34 -2.86
CA SER A 283 44.66 -41.54 -3.47
C SER A 283 44.45 -42.72 -2.51
N ALA A 284 43.43 -43.50 -2.85
CA ALA A 284 43.22 -44.95 -2.67
C ALA A 284 42.68 -45.54 -1.33
N GLU A 285 41.59 -46.31 -1.53
CA GLU A 285 41.16 -47.52 -0.83
C GLU A 285 40.55 -47.41 0.59
N ALA A 286 39.20 -47.50 0.68
CA ALA A 286 38.47 -48.43 1.59
C ALA A 286 36.94 -48.14 1.63
N THR A 287 36.21 -48.89 0.80
CA THR A 287 35.05 -49.72 1.15
C THR A 287 33.91 -49.19 2.06
N ARG A 288 32.74 -49.00 1.41
CA ARG A 288 31.34 -49.31 1.85
C ARG A 288 30.79 -48.68 3.14
N ASN A 289 29.80 -47.78 2.99
CA ASN A 289 28.37 -48.12 3.22
C ASN A 289 27.43 -46.95 2.89
N ARG A 290 26.63 -47.08 1.83
CA ARG A 290 25.51 -46.19 1.52
C ARG A 290 24.21 -46.90 1.92
N ARG A 291 23.52 -46.42 2.95
CA ARG A 291 22.13 -46.80 3.22
C ARG A 291 21.20 -45.63 2.88
N THR A 292 20.69 -45.67 1.66
CA THR A 292 19.48 -44.95 1.26
C THR A 292 18.28 -45.56 1.99
N ARG A 293 17.48 -44.73 2.66
CA ARG A 293 16.21 -45.15 3.27
C ARG A 293 15.07 -44.67 2.38
N THR A 294 14.55 -45.58 1.57
CA THR A 294 13.36 -45.40 0.73
C THR A 294 12.09 -45.36 1.59
N ARG A 295 11.15 -44.48 1.20
CA ARG A 295 9.75 -44.49 1.64
C ARG A 295 9.08 -45.76 1.11
N ARG A 296 8.32 -46.45 1.97
CA ARG A 296 7.41 -47.53 1.56
C ARG A 296 6.00 -47.13 1.97
N SER A 297 5.16 -46.88 0.98
CA SER A 297 3.70 -46.83 1.07
C SER A 297 3.18 -48.23 1.40
N LEU A 298 2.17 -48.31 2.27
CA LEU A 298 1.41 -49.52 2.53
C LEU A 298 -0.02 -49.28 2.05
N ASP A 299 -0.43 -50.06 1.06
CA ASP A 299 -1.79 -50.20 0.61
C ASP A 299 -2.58 -51.12 1.57
N PHE A 300 -3.79 -50.68 1.87
CA PHE A 300 -5.07 -51.40 1.85
C PHE A 300 -5.05 -52.95 2.01
N ILE A 301 -5.74 -53.44 3.05
CA ILE A 301 -6.79 -54.49 3.04
C ILE A 301 -7.39 -54.57 4.46
N GLY A 302 -8.72 -54.52 4.54
CA GLY A 302 -9.54 -54.66 5.74
C GLY A 302 -10.93 -54.10 5.49
#